data_AF-A0A0X3SGP7-F1
#
_entry.id   AF-A0A0X3SGP7-F1
#
_cell.length_a   1.000
_cell.length_b   1.000
_cell.length_c   1.000
_cell.angle_alpha   90.00
_cell.angle_beta   90.00
_cell.angle_gamma   90.00
#
_symmetry.space_group_name_H-M   'P 1'
#
loop_
_entity.id
_entity.type
_entity.pdbx_description
1 polymer ?
#
loop_
_entity_poly.entity_id
_entity_poly.type
_entity_poly.pdbx_seq_one_letter_code
_entity_poly.pdbx_strand_id
1 'polypeptide(L)' 'MASKAEKIVAGLGGIDNIDEIEGCITRLRTEVHDASLVDEAALKAAGAHGVVKMGTAIQVVVGTDADPIAAEIEDMM' A
#
# COMPACT_ATOMS: atom_id res chain seq x y z
N MET A 1 4.80 1.62 18.23
CA MET A 1 5.54 1.61 16.95
C MET A 1 4.51 1.31 15.88
N ALA A 2 4.38 2.15 14.86
CA ALA A 2 3.40 1.88 13.81
C ALA A 2 3.78 0.62 13.02
N SER A 3 2.81 -0.23 12.73
CA SER A 3 2.97 -1.46 11.96
C SER A 3 3.38 -1.16 10.51
N LYS A 4 3.78 -2.19 9.76
CA LYS A 4 4.13 -2.02 8.35
C LYS A 4 2.88 -1.65 7.54
N ALA A 5 1.73 -2.22 7.86
CA ALA A 5 0.43 -1.89 7.28
C ALA A 5 0.08 -0.42 7.51
N GLU A 6 0.12 0.07 8.76
CA GLU A 6 -0.21 1.47 9.09
C GLU A 6 0.66 2.47 8.31
N LYS A 7 1.95 2.18 8.14
CA LYS A 7 2.87 3.02 7.37
C LYS A 7 2.59 2.97 5.86
N ILE A 8 2.17 1.82 5.33
CA ILE A 8 1.79 1.69 3.92
C ILE A 8 0.51 2.46 3.66
N VAL A 9 -0.50 2.34 4.53
CA VAL A 9 -1.75 3.11 4.43
C VAL A 9 -1.46 4.61 4.45
N ALA A 10 -0.61 5.08 5.37
CA ALA A 10 -0.19 6.48 5.41
C ALA A 10 0.51 6.91 4.10
N GLY A 11 1.38 6.05 3.54
CA GLY A 11 2.05 6.30 2.27
C GLY A 11 1.12 6.26 1.04
N LEU A 12 -0.02 5.58 1.12
CA LEU A 12 -1.05 5.59 0.08
C LEU A 12 -1.97 6.82 0.15
N GLY A 13 -1.76 7.73 1.11
CA GLY A 13 -2.59 8.92 1.30
C GLY A 13 -3.64 8.81 2.41
N GLY A 14 -3.58 7.73 3.20
CA GLY A 14 -4.53 7.44 4.26
C GLY A 14 -5.58 6.40 3.84
N ILE A 15 -6.32 5.89 4.82
CA ILE A 15 -7.30 4.81 4.59
C ILE A 15 -8.46 5.26 3.70
N ASP A 16 -8.89 6.51 3.87
CA ASP A 16 -9.95 7.14 3.07
C ASP A 16 -9.54 7.33 1.60
N ASN A 17 -8.28 7.14 1.23
CA ASN A 17 -7.81 7.23 -0.15
C ASN A 17 -7.73 5.85 -0.83
N ILE A 18 -7.91 4.75 -0.10
CA ILE A 18 -7.81 3.39 -0.63
C ILE A 18 -9.21 2.90 -1.00
N ASP A 19 -9.41 2.58 -2.26
CA ASP A 19 -10.68 2.02 -2.77
C ASP A 19 -10.67 0.48 -2.64
N GLU A 20 -9.56 -0.14 -3.03
CA GLU A 20 -9.37 -1.59 -2.96
C GLU A 20 -7.90 -1.92 -2.68
N ILE A 21 -7.66 -3.00 -1.95
CA ILE A 21 -6.33 -3.56 -1.73
C ILE A 21 -6.37 -5.08 -1.83
N GLU A 22 -5.39 -5.67 -2.52
CA GLU A 22 -5.24 -7.11 -2.67
C GLU A 22 -3.76 -7.50 -2.56
N GLY A 23 -3.48 -8.50 -1.73
CA GLY A 23 -2.16 -9.13 -1.63
C GLY A 23 -1.96 -10.18 -2.71
N CYS A 24 -0.93 -10.03 -3.53
CA CYS A 24 -0.40 -11.13 -4.37
C CYS A 24 0.77 -11.82 -3.64
N ILE A 25 1.63 -12.53 -4.39
CA ILE A 25 2.81 -13.21 -3.82
C ILE A 25 3.87 -12.22 -3.29
N THR A 26 4.13 -11.13 -4.04
CA THR A 26 5.22 -10.18 -3.69
C THR A 26 4.82 -8.72 -3.68
N ARG A 27 3.56 -8.41 -4.00
CA ARG A 27 3.07 -7.04 -4.19
C ARG A 27 1.67 -6.88 -3.64
N LEU A 28 1.41 -5.70 -3.12
CA LEU A 28 0.07 -5.17 -2.88
C LEU A 28 -0.40 -4.54 -4.19
N ARG A 29 -1.56 -4.97 -4.69
CA ARG A 29 -2.31 -4.27 -5.74
C ARG A 29 -3.30 -3.39 -5.03
N THR A 30 -3.25 -2.10 -5.29
CA THR A 30 -4.09 -1.13 -4.62
C THR A 30 -4.72 -0.21 -5.65
N GLU A 31 -6.00 0.03 -5.53
CA GLU A 31 -6.70 1.10 -6.23
C GLU A 31 -6.88 2.25 -5.24
N VAL A 32 -6.54 3.47 -5.65
CA VAL A 32 -6.71 4.67 -4.81
C VAL A 32 -7.64 5.68 -5.48
N HIS A 33 -8.33 6.49 -4.68
CA HIS A 33 -9.17 7.56 -5.20
C HIS A 33 -8.35 8.69 -5.83
N ASP A 34 -7.23 9.07 -5.20
CA ASP A 34 -6.33 10.11 -5.69
C ASP A 34 -4.87 9.67 -5.63
N ALA A 35 -4.28 9.44 -6.80
CA ALA A 35 -2.88 9.04 -6.95
C ALA A 35 -1.88 10.16 -6.59
N SER A 36 -2.32 11.42 -6.50
CA SER A 36 -1.46 12.54 -6.12
C SER A 36 -1.12 12.55 -4.63
N LEU A 37 -1.93 11.90 -3.80
CA LEU A 37 -1.71 11.73 -2.36
C LEU A 37 -0.72 10.61 -2.03
N VAL A 38 -0.32 9.81 -3.02
CA VAL A 38 0.56 8.64 -2.83
C VAL A 38 2.03 9.07 -2.74
N ASP A 39 2.63 8.87 -1.57
CA ASP A 39 4.03 9.15 -1.27
C ASP A 39 4.90 7.89 -1.43
N GLU A 40 5.62 7.82 -2.56
CA GLU A 40 6.55 6.74 -2.85
C GLU A 40 7.75 6.67 -1.89
N ALA A 41 8.20 7.81 -1.38
CA ALA A 41 9.33 7.83 -0.45
C ALA A 41 8.90 7.26 0.90
N ALA A 42 7.71 7.60 1.37
CA ALA A 42 7.11 7.02 2.56
C ALA A 42 6.89 5.50 2.40
N LEU A 43 6.36 5.05 1.26
CA LEU A 43 6.18 3.63 0.97
C LEU A 43 7.50 2.85 0.98
N LYS A 44 8.57 3.40 0.37
CA LYS A 44 9.91 2.80 0.42
C LYS A 44 10.47 2.78 1.84
N ALA A 45 10.27 3.83 2.62
CA ALA A 45 10.66 3.88 4.03
C ALA A 45 9.87 2.90 4.90
N ALA A 46 8.63 2.58 4.51
CA ALA A 46 7.81 1.54 5.13
C ALA A 46 8.28 0.10 4.78
N GLY A 47 9.23 -0.05 3.86
CA GLY A 47 9.79 -1.35 3.46
C GLY A 47 9.28 -1.85 2.11
N ALA A 48 8.73 -0.97 1.27
CA ALA A 48 8.51 -1.28 -0.14
C ALA A 48 9.85 -1.29 -0.90
N HIS A 49 10.09 -2.37 -1.65
CA HIS A 49 11.22 -2.52 -2.56
C HIS A 49 11.02 -1.72 -3.86
N GLY A 50 9.76 -1.45 -4.21
CA GLY A 50 9.39 -0.71 -5.41
C GLY A 50 7.94 -0.29 -5.36
N VAL A 51 7.62 0.80 -6.06
CA VAL A 51 6.26 1.30 -6.24
C VAL A 51 6.06 1.53 -7.73
N VAL A 52 4.95 1.05 -8.27
CA VAL A 52 4.55 1.26 -9.66
C VAL A 52 3.23 2.00 -9.67
N LYS A 53 3.15 3.12 -10.38
CA LYS A 53 1.94 3.94 -10.49
C LYS A 53 1.40 3.87 -11.92
N MET A 54 0.13 3.51 -12.08
CA MET A 54 -0.57 3.45 -13.36
C MET A 54 -1.94 4.13 -13.22
N GLY A 55 -1.92 5.47 -13.17
CA GLY A 55 -3.12 6.23 -12.82
C GLY A 55 -3.44 6.03 -11.33
N THR A 56 -4.67 5.65 -11.04
CA THR A 56 -5.20 5.31 -9.71
C THR A 56 -4.80 3.91 -9.23
N ALA A 57 -4.35 3.04 -10.15
CA ALA A 57 -3.79 1.74 -9.80
C ALA A 57 -2.34 1.88 -9.34
N ILE A 58 -2.07 1.52 -8.09
CA ILE A 58 -0.75 1.53 -7.45
C ILE A 58 -0.36 0.08 -7.15
N GLN A 59 0.89 -0.29 -7.43
CA GLN A 59 1.46 -1.57 -6.97
C GLN A 59 2.64 -1.32 -6.04
N VAL A 60 2.58 -1.87 -4.83
CA VAL A 60 3.63 -1.73 -3.82
C VAL A 60 4.32 -3.09 -3.65
N VAL A 61 5.60 -3.18 -4.01
CA VAL A 61 6.39 -4.42 -3.91
C VAL A 61 6.93 -4.55 -2.49
N VAL A 62 6.32 -5.38 -1.65
CA VAL A 62 6.69 -5.53 -0.22
C VAL A 62 7.38 -6.86 0.11
N GLY A 63 7.47 -7.76 -0.86
CA GLY A 63 8.01 -9.12 -0.66
C GLY A 63 6.92 -10.12 -0.27
N THR A 64 7.33 -11.28 0.26
CA THR A 64 6.44 -12.38 0.63
C THR A 64 5.39 -12.03 1.69
N ASP A 65 5.54 -10.88 2.35
CA ASP A 65 4.60 -10.37 3.33
C ASP A 65 3.40 -9.65 2.71
N ALA A 66 3.25 -9.65 1.37
CA ALA A 66 2.19 -8.91 0.69
C ALA A 66 0.78 -9.35 1.12
N ASP A 67 0.51 -10.65 1.14
CA ASP A 67 -0.77 -11.22 1.57
C ASP A 67 -1.13 -10.88 3.03
N PRO A 68 -0.27 -11.13 4.04
CA PRO A 68 -0.60 -10.78 5.42
C PRO A 68 -0.69 -9.26 5.65
N ILE A 69 0.06 -8.44 4.92
CA ILE A 69 -0.06 -6.98 5.01
C ILE A 69 -1.39 -6.51 4.42
N ALA A 70 -1.84 -7.08 3.30
CA ALA A 70 -3.14 -6.74 2.71
C ALA A 70 -4.27 -7.05 3.69
N ALA A 71 -4.26 -8.25 4.30
CA ALA A 71 -5.25 -8.63 5.29
C ALA A 71 -5.26 -7.70 6.53
N GLU A 72 -4.09 -7.30 7.02
CA GLU A 72 -4.00 -6.33 8.13
C GLU A 72 -4.59 -4.96 7.75
N ILE A 73 -4.39 -4.51 6.50
CA ILE A 73 -4.96 -3.26 6.00
C ILE A 73 -6.48 -3.38 5.84
N GLU A 74 -6.98 -4.51 5.30
CA GLU A 74 -8.41 -4.78 5.19
C GLU A 74 -9.10 -4.78 6.56
N ASP A 75 -8.47 -5.35 7.60
CA ASP A 75 -8.98 -5.32 8.97
C ASP A 75 -9.05 -3.90 9.58
N MET A 76 -8.31 -2.94 9.02
CA MET A 76 -8.33 -1.53 9.44
C MET A 76 -9.42 -0.71 8.74
N MET A 77 -9.92 -1.16 7.59
CA MET A 77 -10.91 -0.47 6.74
C MET A 77 -12.34 -0.69 7.24
#